data_AF-A0A2W4KG42-F1
#
_entry.id   AF-A0A2W4KG42-F1
#
_cell.length_a   1.000
_cell.length_b   1.000
_cell.length_c   1.000
_cell.angle_alpha   90.00
_cell.angle_beta   90.00
_cell.angle_gamma   90.00
#
_symmetry.space_group_name_H-M   'P 1'
#
loop_
_entity.id
_entity.type
_entity.pdbx_description
1 polymer ?
#
loop_
_entity_poly.entity_id
_entity_poly.type
_entity_poly.pdbx_seq_one_letter_code
_entity_poly.pdbx_strand_id
1 'polypeptide(L)'
;MKNFENLQQRFLSTLLEMPYAKLHSGRKWVMFRCPYCYDSKKHIDTTHFNVSIPQTDNDIIYMKCFQPECEMNSGKAVKENDLKIWGIYDQEIIQFVKSLNNKKNKNKSSDTTFVNYKKFVNIPQKDDLSKEKLEYINKRLGIKLIPEDLINLKIVLSFEKFLQQNNLKLKEDVMSEKMAWYLENNAIAFLSKDGTHLLFRDIHQKKYISYNISGTDDGMKFYAIPTEIDLLKKVNVYLAEGTFDILSAYYNLDITTENNLFIAVTGASYDYIVKQLIRHGLIDAEFHIFSDNDVSVEYYQSRFNQIGMYKFHYPINIYYNKLGKDIGVPRNEIELTGIKIK
;
A
#
# COMPACT_ATOMS: atom_id res chain seq x y z
N MET A 1 -7.77 15.71 29.14
CA MET A 1 -6.82 14.58 29.26
C MET A 1 -7.34 13.48 30.19
N LYS A 2 -7.60 13.71 31.49
CA LYS A 2 -8.06 12.65 32.43
C LYS A 2 -9.28 11.82 32.00
N ASN A 3 -10.24 12.41 31.28
CA ASN A 3 -11.42 11.67 30.78
C ASN A 3 -11.10 10.78 29.57
N PHE A 4 -10.17 11.20 28.69
CA PHE A 4 -9.79 10.43 27.51
C PHE A 4 -9.06 9.15 27.89
N GLU A 5 -8.05 9.24 28.76
CA GLU A 5 -7.29 8.06 29.21
C GLU A 5 -8.18 7.04 29.92
N ASN A 6 -9.13 7.51 30.74
CA ASN A 6 -10.07 6.62 31.42
C ASN A 6 -10.99 5.86 30.42
N LEU A 7 -11.58 6.59 29.46
CA LEU A 7 -12.44 5.99 28.44
C LEU A 7 -11.66 5.08 27.47
N GLN A 8 -10.42 5.44 27.13
CA GLN A 8 -9.51 4.63 26.34
C GLN A 8 -9.20 3.31 27.06
N GLN A 9 -8.86 3.35 28.36
CA GLN A 9 -8.59 2.15 29.14
C GLN A 9 -9.84 1.27 29.26
N ARG A 10 -11.01 1.85 29.52
CA ARG A 10 -12.28 1.10 29.56
C ARG A 10 -12.61 0.46 28.22
N PHE A 11 -12.43 1.18 27.11
CA PHE A 11 -12.60 0.63 25.78
C PHE A 11 -11.66 -0.54 25.52
N LEU A 12 -10.38 -0.38 25.87
CA LEU A 12 -9.38 -1.45 25.76
C LEU A 12 -9.77 -2.68 26.60
N SER A 13 -10.13 -2.50 27.87
CA SER A 13 -10.56 -3.59 28.75
C SER A 13 -11.76 -4.33 28.17
N THR A 14 -12.75 -3.60 27.64
CA THR A 14 -13.94 -4.19 27.00
C THR A 14 -13.58 -5.03 25.78
N LEU A 15 -12.63 -4.57 24.95
CA LEU A 15 -12.17 -5.35 23.80
C LEU A 15 -11.37 -6.60 24.23
N LEU A 16 -10.66 -6.54 25.36
CA LEU A 16 -9.92 -7.68 25.89
C LEU A 16 -10.81 -8.76 26.51
N GLU A 17 -12.08 -8.46 26.77
CA GLU A 17 -13.09 -9.45 27.15
C GLU A 17 -13.62 -10.25 25.94
N MET A 18 -13.32 -9.82 24.71
CA MET A 18 -13.75 -10.51 23.50
C MET A 18 -13.10 -11.90 23.38
N PRO A 19 -13.77 -12.88 22.74
CA PRO A 19 -13.21 -14.21 22.58
C PRO A 19 -11.85 -14.21 21.89
N TYR A 20 -10.86 -14.82 22.56
CA TYR A 20 -9.47 -14.92 22.11
C TYR A 20 -8.77 -13.57 21.88
N ALA A 21 -9.22 -12.53 22.59
CA ALA A 21 -8.63 -11.21 22.50
C ALA A 21 -7.17 -11.18 22.99
N LYS A 22 -6.30 -10.53 22.22
CA LYS A 22 -4.90 -10.30 22.57
C LYS A 22 -4.41 -8.96 22.03
N LEU A 23 -3.47 -8.36 22.75
CA LEU A 23 -2.78 -7.17 22.27
C LEU A 23 -1.86 -7.51 21.10
N HIS A 24 -1.77 -6.61 20.12
CA HIS A 24 -0.90 -6.74 18.96
C HIS A 24 -0.21 -5.40 18.66
N SER A 25 0.90 -5.45 17.89
CA SER A 25 1.64 -4.28 17.40
C SER A 25 1.94 -3.24 18.49
N GLY A 26 2.60 -3.66 19.58
CA GLY A 26 3.00 -2.75 20.66
C GLY A 26 1.83 -2.12 21.40
N ARG A 27 0.72 -2.87 21.57
CA ARG A 27 -0.54 -2.43 22.23
C ARG A 27 -1.34 -1.37 21.48
N LYS A 28 -1.01 -1.10 20.21
CA LYS A 28 -1.79 -0.20 19.35
C LYS A 28 -3.05 -0.87 18.79
N TRP A 29 -3.15 -2.19 18.88
CA TRP A 29 -4.27 -2.97 18.34
C TRP A 29 -4.69 -4.07 19.31
N VAL A 30 -5.98 -4.39 19.31
CA VAL A 30 -6.53 -5.62 19.91
C VAL A 30 -7.00 -6.52 18.78
N MET A 31 -6.56 -7.77 18.82
CA MET A 31 -6.92 -8.81 17.88
C MET A 31 -7.83 -9.82 18.57
N PHE A 32 -9.00 -10.12 18.00
CA PHE A 32 -9.95 -11.10 18.55
C PHE A 32 -10.70 -11.81 17.42
N ARG A 33 -11.60 -12.74 17.79
CA ARG A 33 -12.42 -13.48 16.81
C ARG A 33 -13.32 -12.52 16.02
N CYS A 34 -13.31 -12.62 14.69
CA CYS A 34 -14.12 -11.75 13.85
C CYS A 34 -15.63 -11.96 14.09
N PRO A 35 -16.40 -10.93 14.51
CA PRO A 35 -17.85 -11.07 14.71
C PRO A 35 -18.66 -11.22 13.42
N TYR A 36 -18.03 -10.96 12.26
CA TYR A 36 -18.69 -10.95 10.94
C TYR A 36 -18.50 -12.26 10.18
N CYS A 37 -17.29 -12.79 10.14
CA CYS A 37 -16.99 -14.04 9.43
C CYS A 37 -16.67 -15.23 10.35
N TYR A 38 -16.58 -15.00 11.67
CA TYR A 38 -16.24 -16.00 12.68
C TYR A 38 -14.88 -16.69 12.47
N ASP A 39 -13.97 -16.05 11.73
CA ASP A 39 -12.64 -16.57 11.37
C ASP A 39 -12.65 -17.96 10.71
N SER A 40 -11.48 -18.59 10.60
CA SER A 40 -11.34 -19.94 10.04
C SER A 40 -12.05 -20.97 10.93
N LYS A 41 -12.96 -21.77 10.33
CA LYS A 41 -13.55 -22.94 11.00
C LYS A 41 -12.54 -24.07 11.25
N LYS A 42 -11.37 -24.04 10.59
CA LYS A 42 -10.32 -25.07 10.69
C LYS A 42 -9.39 -24.86 11.89
N HIS A 43 -9.16 -23.61 12.30
CA HIS A 43 -8.25 -23.24 13.39
C HIS A 43 -8.95 -22.27 14.34
N ILE A 44 -9.55 -22.82 15.40
CA ILE A 44 -10.41 -22.08 16.34
C ILE A 44 -9.65 -21.04 17.19
N ASP A 45 -8.33 -21.19 17.27
CA ASP A 45 -7.38 -20.36 17.99
C ASP A 45 -6.78 -19.22 17.14
N THR A 46 -7.09 -19.17 15.85
CA THR A 46 -6.64 -18.09 14.97
C THR A 46 -7.62 -16.93 14.97
N THR A 47 -7.09 -15.73 15.22
CA THR A 47 -7.83 -14.48 15.21
C THR A 47 -7.27 -13.57 14.13
N HIS A 48 -8.14 -13.03 13.27
CA HIS A 48 -7.73 -12.14 12.18
C HIS A 48 -8.41 -10.77 12.25
N PHE A 49 -9.26 -10.51 13.24
CA PHE A 49 -9.96 -9.25 13.37
C PHE A 49 -9.24 -8.32 14.33
N ASN A 50 -8.74 -7.21 13.80
CA ASN A 50 -7.98 -6.21 14.53
C ASN A 50 -8.81 -4.94 14.68
N VAL A 51 -8.83 -4.39 15.89
CA VAL A 51 -9.39 -3.07 16.22
C VAL A 51 -8.30 -2.19 16.80
N SER A 52 -8.17 -0.96 16.30
CA SER A 52 -7.15 -0.02 16.78
C SER A 52 -7.53 0.55 18.15
N ILE A 53 -6.51 0.81 18.98
CA ILE A 53 -6.67 1.52 20.25
C ILE A 53 -6.26 2.98 20.00
N PRO A 54 -7.18 3.96 20.18
CA PRO A 54 -6.85 5.36 19.95
C PRO A 54 -5.78 5.79 20.96
N GLN A 55 -4.68 6.35 20.51
CA GLN A 55 -3.58 6.89 21.33
C GLN A 55 -3.82 8.35 21.71
N THR A 56 -4.57 9.09 20.88
CA THR A 56 -4.95 10.49 21.12
C THR A 56 -6.45 10.72 20.93
N ASP A 57 -6.96 11.85 21.42
CA ASP A 57 -8.37 12.21 21.27
C ASP A 57 -8.75 12.68 19.86
N ASN A 58 -7.81 12.65 18.92
CA ASN A 58 -8.00 12.91 17.49
C ASN A 58 -7.95 11.64 16.64
N ASP A 59 -7.64 10.49 17.24
CA ASP A 59 -7.49 9.24 16.50
C ASP A 59 -8.85 8.68 16.07
N ILE A 60 -8.85 7.96 14.95
CA ILE A 60 -10.01 7.20 14.49
C ILE A 60 -9.85 5.75 14.92
N ILE A 61 -10.93 5.18 15.42
CA ILE A 61 -10.96 3.76 15.73
C ILE A 61 -11.29 2.99 14.46
N TYR A 62 -10.34 2.18 13.99
CA TYR A 62 -10.43 1.36 12.80
C TYR A 62 -10.58 -0.11 13.17
N MET A 63 -11.31 -0.84 12.35
CA MET A 63 -11.38 -2.29 12.37
C MET A 63 -10.97 -2.88 11.02
N LYS A 64 -10.35 -4.05 11.03
CA LYS A 64 -10.00 -4.81 9.82
C LYS A 64 -9.95 -6.29 10.11
N CYS A 65 -10.54 -7.11 9.23
CA CYS A 65 -10.37 -8.57 9.26
C CYS A 65 -9.35 -9.01 8.20
N PHE A 66 -8.27 -9.69 8.55
CA PHE A 66 -7.28 -10.16 7.58
C PHE A 66 -7.72 -11.40 6.79
N GLN A 67 -8.92 -11.92 7.04
CA GLN A 67 -9.48 -13.01 6.24
C GLN A 67 -9.90 -12.50 4.84
N PRO A 68 -9.44 -13.11 3.73
CA PRO A 68 -9.66 -12.59 2.37
C PRO A 68 -11.13 -12.43 1.98
N GLU A 69 -11.98 -13.37 2.41
CA GLU A 69 -13.41 -13.40 2.09
C GLU A 69 -14.27 -12.51 3.01
N CYS A 70 -13.68 -11.92 4.06
CA CYS A 70 -14.43 -11.12 5.01
C CYS A 70 -14.70 -9.72 4.47
N GLU A 71 -15.94 -9.25 4.58
CA GLU A 71 -16.34 -7.89 4.17
C GLU A 71 -15.62 -6.77 4.94
N MET A 72 -14.97 -7.09 6.06
CA MET A 72 -14.14 -6.19 6.85
C MET A 72 -12.66 -6.19 6.42
N ASN A 73 -12.29 -6.91 5.35
CA ASN A 73 -10.91 -6.99 4.87
C ASN A 73 -10.37 -5.67 4.31
N SER A 74 -11.24 -4.84 3.75
CA SER A 74 -10.88 -3.50 3.27
C SER A 74 -10.55 -2.51 4.39
N GLY A 75 -10.88 -2.84 5.65
CA GLY A 75 -10.76 -1.93 6.78
C GLY A 75 -11.86 -0.87 6.80
N LYS A 76 -12.43 -0.60 7.97
CA LYS A 76 -13.53 0.36 8.14
C LYS A 76 -13.40 1.08 9.48
N ALA A 77 -13.88 2.31 9.58
CA ALA A 77 -14.02 2.99 10.88
C ALA A 77 -15.14 2.32 11.69
N VAL A 78 -14.93 2.17 13.00
CA VAL A 78 -15.89 1.55 13.91
C VAL A 78 -17.10 2.46 14.10
N LYS A 79 -18.30 1.94 13.89
CA LYS A 79 -19.56 2.64 14.13
C LYS A 79 -20.27 2.06 15.34
N GLU A 80 -21.29 2.77 15.82
CA GLU A 80 -22.14 2.29 16.91
C GLU A 80 -22.74 0.91 16.63
N ASN A 81 -23.21 0.67 15.40
CA ASN A 81 -23.79 -0.63 15.05
C ASN A 81 -22.75 -1.75 15.15
N ASP A 82 -21.48 -1.48 14.87
CA ASP A 82 -20.41 -2.46 15.01
C ASP A 82 -20.21 -2.82 16.48
N LEU A 83 -20.14 -1.82 17.37
CA LEU A 83 -20.05 -2.05 18.82
C LEU A 83 -21.21 -2.91 19.34
N LYS A 84 -22.44 -2.65 18.86
CA LYS A 84 -23.62 -3.46 19.22
C LYS A 84 -23.51 -4.90 18.72
N ILE A 85 -23.02 -5.12 17.50
CA ILE A 85 -22.76 -6.47 16.96
C ILE A 85 -21.74 -7.21 17.85
N TRP A 86 -20.76 -6.49 18.41
CA TRP A 86 -19.75 -7.07 19.29
C TRP A 86 -20.26 -7.31 20.72
N GLY A 87 -21.52 -6.96 21.01
CA GLY A 87 -22.11 -7.07 22.35
C GLY A 87 -21.74 -5.92 23.30
N ILE A 88 -21.18 -4.82 22.77
CA ILE A 88 -20.83 -3.63 23.56
C ILE A 88 -22.01 -2.65 23.55
N TYR A 89 -22.66 -2.51 24.70
CA TYR A 89 -23.82 -1.63 24.90
C TYR A 89 -23.55 -0.44 25.85
N ASP A 90 -22.33 -0.34 26.40
CA ASP A 90 -21.90 0.77 27.25
C ASP A 90 -22.02 2.10 26.49
N GLN A 91 -22.90 2.97 26.97
CA GLN A 91 -23.20 4.25 26.32
C GLN A 91 -22.00 5.20 26.32
N GLU A 92 -21.15 5.16 27.33
CA GLU A 92 -19.97 6.03 27.41
C GLU A 92 -18.92 5.58 26.40
N ILE A 93 -18.73 4.27 26.20
CA ILE A 93 -17.86 3.73 25.15
C ILE A 93 -18.42 4.08 23.77
N ILE A 94 -19.72 3.89 23.56
CA ILE A 94 -20.37 4.23 22.28
C ILE A 94 -20.19 5.73 21.98
N GLN A 95 -20.42 6.61 22.95
CA GLN A 95 -20.23 8.04 22.80
C GLN A 95 -18.75 8.41 22.58
N PHE A 96 -17.84 7.74 23.27
CA PHE A 96 -16.40 7.90 23.08
C PHE A 96 -15.99 7.60 21.64
N VAL A 97 -16.34 6.42 21.11
CA VAL A 97 -16.05 6.03 19.71
C VAL A 97 -16.69 7.00 18.72
N LYS A 98 -17.96 7.39 18.95
CA LYS A 98 -18.64 8.39 18.11
C LYS A 98 -17.92 9.73 18.13
N SER A 99 -17.48 10.21 19.30
CA SER A 99 -16.84 11.51 19.44
C SER A 99 -15.54 11.58 18.66
N LEU A 100 -14.73 10.52 18.72
CA LEU A 100 -13.49 10.38 17.96
C LEU A 100 -13.75 10.36 16.46
N ASN A 101 -14.70 9.54 16.01
CA ASN A 101 -14.97 9.37 14.59
C ASN A 101 -15.72 10.56 13.96
N ASN A 102 -16.48 11.34 14.75
CA ASN A 102 -17.20 12.52 14.28
C ASN A 102 -16.34 13.79 14.18
N LYS A 103 -15.23 13.89 14.93
CA LYS A 103 -14.31 15.05 14.86
C LYS A 103 -13.77 15.30 13.44
N LYS A 104 -13.67 14.26 12.60
CA LYS A 104 -13.26 14.37 11.19
C LYS A 104 -14.26 15.10 10.29
N ASN A 105 -15.54 15.19 10.65
CA ASN A 105 -16.51 15.95 9.84
C ASN A 105 -16.37 17.47 10.03
N LYS A 106 -15.75 17.93 11.12
CA LYS A 106 -15.48 19.36 11.35
C LYS A 106 -14.09 19.80 10.87
N ASN A 107 -13.11 18.90 10.84
CA ASN A 107 -11.74 19.19 10.37
C ASN A 107 -11.53 18.89 8.87
N LYS A 108 -12.56 19.12 8.04
CA LYS A 108 -12.41 19.18 6.57
C LYS A 108 -11.80 20.52 6.09
N SER A 109 -11.33 21.37 7.01
CA SER A 109 -10.45 22.48 6.67
C SER A 109 -9.05 21.93 6.38
N SER A 110 -8.73 21.77 5.10
CA SER A 110 -7.37 21.76 4.53
C SER A 110 -6.29 21.23 5.48
N ASP A 111 -5.98 19.93 5.39
CA ASP A 111 -4.81 19.33 6.01
C ASP A 111 -3.54 19.98 5.41
N THR A 112 -3.11 21.10 5.99
CA THR A 112 -1.87 21.81 5.66
C THR A 112 -0.64 20.92 5.92
N THR A 113 -0.83 19.83 6.67
CA THR A 113 0.18 18.80 6.94
C THR A 113 0.59 18.03 5.69
N PHE A 114 -0.34 17.71 4.77
CA PHE A 114 -0.01 16.98 3.54
C PHE A 114 0.78 17.85 2.54
N VAL A 115 0.56 19.17 2.58
CA VAL A 115 1.24 20.14 1.69
C VAL A 115 2.72 20.31 2.04
N ASN A 116 3.11 20.08 3.30
CA ASN A 116 4.49 20.28 3.76
C ASN A 116 5.45 19.09 3.54
N TYR A 117 4.95 17.91 3.11
CA TYR A 117 5.78 16.71 2.94
C TYR A 117 6.24 16.41 1.51
N LYS A 118 5.94 17.28 0.53
CA LYS A 118 6.68 17.30 -0.74
C LYS A 118 8.09 17.86 -0.55
N LYS A 119 8.85 17.34 0.42
CA LYS A 119 10.30 17.52 0.41
C LYS A 119 10.80 16.77 -0.81
N PHE A 120 11.54 17.47 -1.68
CA PHE A 120 12.37 16.80 -2.66
C PHE A 120 13.27 15.84 -1.89
N VAL A 121 13.05 14.56 -2.12
CA VAL A 121 13.82 13.52 -1.47
C VAL A 121 15.03 13.25 -2.34
N ASN A 122 16.21 13.50 -1.81
CA ASN A 122 17.47 13.23 -2.48
C ASN A 122 17.71 11.71 -2.51
N ILE A 123 17.98 11.18 -3.70
CA ILE A 123 18.32 9.77 -3.89
C ILE A 123 19.84 9.64 -3.93
N PRO A 124 20.46 8.77 -3.11
CA PRO A 124 21.90 8.60 -3.09
C PRO A 124 22.46 8.15 -4.43
N GLN A 125 23.50 8.84 -4.91
CA GLN A 125 24.12 8.56 -6.20
C GLN A 125 25.12 7.40 -6.19
N LYS A 126 25.74 7.03 -5.04
CA LYS A 126 26.79 5.99 -5.05
C LYS A 126 27.23 5.44 -3.68
N ASP A 127 27.40 4.13 -3.59
CA ASP A 127 28.40 3.38 -2.80
C ASP A 127 28.71 2.03 -3.46
N ASP A 128 29.67 1.29 -2.89
CA ASP A 128 30.02 -0.05 -3.34
C ASP A 128 28.88 -1.06 -3.15
N LEU A 129 28.07 -0.93 -2.09
CA LEU A 129 26.88 -1.78 -1.87
C LEU A 129 25.80 -1.56 -2.94
N SER A 130 25.71 -0.35 -3.48
CA SER A 130 24.81 0.02 -4.57
C SER A 130 25.20 -0.65 -5.89
N LYS A 131 26.45 -1.10 -6.07
CA LYS A 131 26.86 -1.78 -7.31
C LYS A 131 26.22 -3.16 -7.42
N GLU A 132 26.28 -3.97 -6.38
CA GLU A 132 25.69 -5.32 -6.37
C GLU A 132 24.17 -5.27 -6.62
N LYS A 133 23.47 -4.33 -5.96
CA LYS A 133 22.03 -4.16 -6.15
C LYS A 133 21.68 -3.64 -7.54
N LEU A 134 22.48 -2.73 -8.10
CA LEU A 134 22.30 -2.26 -9.48
C LEU A 134 22.53 -3.40 -10.48
N GLU A 135 23.58 -4.19 -10.29
CA GLU A 135 23.86 -5.39 -11.08
C GLU A 135 22.72 -6.39 -10.99
N TYR A 136 22.13 -6.59 -9.81
CA TYR A 136 20.95 -7.42 -9.64
C TYR A 136 19.77 -6.92 -10.49
N ILE A 137 19.45 -5.62 -10.47
CA ILE A 137 18.36 -5.04 -11.27
C ILE A 137 18.63 -5.28 -12.77
N ASN A 138 19.83 -4.93 -13.22
CA ASN A 138 20.24 -5.05 -14.61
C ASN A 138 20.20 -6.50 -15.10
N LYS A 139 20.73 -7.44 -14.31
CA LYS A 139 20.69 -8.87 -14.61
C LYS A 139 19.27 -9.41 -14.62
N ARG A 140 18.45 -9.04 -13.63
CA ARG A 140 17.07 -9.50 -13.50
C ARG A 140 16.21 -9.09 -14.69
N LEU A 141 16.36 -7.86 -15.17
CA LEU A 141 15.52 -7.31 -16.22
C LEU A 141 16.17 -7.37 -17.62
N GLY A 142 17.43 -7.78 -17.72
CA GLY A 142 18.18 -7.78 -18.97
C GLY A 142 18.46 -6.36 -19.51
N ILE A 143 18.52 -5.36 -18.63
CA ILE A 143 18.71 -3.94 -18.97
C ILE A 143 20.07 -3.42 -18.49
N LYS A 144 20.37 -2.16 -18.79
CA LYS A 144 21.63 -1.49 -18.42
C LYS A 144 21.38 -0.11 -17.83
N LEU A 145 20.80 -0.08 -16.63
CA LEU A 145 20.66 1.14 -15.84
C LEU A 145 22.02 1.60 -15.32
N ILE A 146 22.20 2.92 -15.33
CA ILE A 146 23.28 3.63 -14.67
C ILE A 146 22.77 4.34 -13.40
N PRO A 147 23.64 4.77 -12.46
CA PRO A 147 23.21 5.42 -11.22
C PRO A 147 22.28 6.63 -11.43
N GLU A 148 22.46 7.38 -12.51
CA GLU A 148 21.62 8.53 -12.86
C GLU A 148 20.18 8.13 -13.17
N ASP A 149 19.96 6.95 -13.77
CA ASP A 149 18.62 6.43 -14.05
C ASP A 149 17.85 6.15 -12.78
N LEU A 150 18.53 5.74 -11.70
CA LEU A 150 17.91 5.41 -10.43
C LEU A 150 17.20 6.60 -9.80
N ILE A 151 17.74 7.81 -10.00
CA ILE A 151 17.10 9.04 -9.53
C ILE A 151 15.79 9.26 -10.29
N ASN A 152 15.84 9.16 -11.62
CA ASN A 152 14.68 9.34 -12.48
C ASN A 152 13.61 8.28 -12.24
N LEU A 153 14.03 7.06 -11.91
CA LEU A 153 13.17 5.94 -11.55
C LEU A 153 12.81 5.90 -10.06
N LYS A 154 13.22 6.87 -9.24
CA LYS A 154 12.91 6.86 -7.81
C LYS A 154 13.36 5.57 -7.07
N ILE A 155 14.46 4.96 -7.49
CA ILE A 155 15.04 3.73 -6.91
C ILE A 155 16.13 4.11 -5.90
N VAL A 156 16.06 3.50 -4.72
CA VAL A 156 16.97 3.75 -3.60
C VAL A 156 17.72 2.47 -3.27
N LEU A 157 19.04 2.47 -3.46
CA LEU A 157 19.89 1.30 -3.23
C LEU A 157 20.51 1.25 -1.82
N SER A 158 20.71 2.41 -1.18
CA SER A 158 21.14 2.51 0.22
C SER A 158 20.09 3.27 1.04
N PHE A 159 19.48 2.56 1.99
CA PHE A 159 18.54 3.11 2.95
C PHE A 159 19.24 4.03 3.96
N GLU A 160 20.41 3.64 4.46
CA GLU A 160 21.18 4.46 5.40
C GLU A 160 21.53 5.82 4.79
N LYS A 161 22.12 5.83 3.59
CA LYS A 161 22.48 7.08 2.91
C LYS A 161 21.27 7.91 2.55
N PHE A 162 20.17 7.25 2.17
CA PHE A 162 18.93 7.95 1.90
C PHE A 162 18.43 8.70 3.14
N LEU A 163 18.47 8.06 4.33
CA LEU A 163 18.10 8.74 5.57
C LEU A 163 19.04 9.92 5.85
N GLN A 164 20.35 9.71 5.75
CA GLN A 164 21.36 10.75 6.00
C GLN A 164 21.20 11.96 5.07
N GLN A 165 21.11 11.74 3.75
CA GLN A 165 21.01 12.83 2.75
C GLN A 165 19.71 13.63 2.85
N ASN A 166 18.66 13.03 3.41
CA ASN A 166 17.37 13.69 3.61
C ASN A 166 17.19 14.24 5.03
N ASN A 167 18.24 14.19 5.86
CA ASN A 167 18.18 14.58 7.28
C ASN A 167 17.03 13.87 8.02
N LEU A 168 16.82 12.59 7.70
CA LEU A 168 15.83 11.73 8.33
C LEU A 168 16.52 10.84 9.36
N LYS A 169 15.85 10.60 10.48
CA LYS A 169 16.28 9.61 11.47
C LYS A 169 15.49 8.32 11.29
N LEU A 170 16.13 7.19 11.58
CA LEU A 170 15.42 5.93 11.71
C LEU A 170 14.40 6.06 12.85
N LYS A 171 13.15 5.67 12.57
CA LYS A 171 12.08 5.63 13.56
C LYS A 171 12.05 4.23 14.16
N GLU A 172 12.76 4.04 15.28
CA GLU A 172 12.92 2.73 15.92
C GLU A 172 11.60 2.11 16.40
N ASP A 173 10.58 2.93 16.66
CA ASP A 173 9.22 2.49 16.99
C ASP A 173 8.47 1.90 15.78
N VAL A 174 8.94 2.18 14.56
CA VAL A 174 8.41 1.65 13.30
C VAL A 174 9.27 0.49 12.78
N MET A 175 10.59 0.60 12.89
CA MET A 175 11.54 -0.37 12.36
C MET A 175 12.78 -0.48 13.25
N SER A 176 13.07 -1.69 13.73
CA SER A 176 14.27 -1.94 14.53
C SER A 176 15.55 -1.77 13.70
N GLU A 177 16.65 -1.41 14.35
CA GLU A 177 17.97 -1.31 13.73
C GLU A 177 18.37 -2.60 13.01
N LYS A 178 18.09 -3.76 13.60
CA LYS A 178 18.35 -5.06 12.97
C LYS A 178 17.61 -5.22 11.64
N MET A 179 16.37 -4.76 11.57
CA MET A 179 15.57 -4.81 10.34
C MET A 179 16.05 -3.78 9.32
N ALA A 180 16.41 -2.58 9.76
CA ALA A 180 17.01 -1.56 8.91
C ALA A 180 18.32 -2.05 8.29
N TRP A 181 19.19 -2.67 9.09
CA TRP A 181 20.42 -3.32 8.63
C TRP A 181 20.14 -4.44 7.63
N TYR A 182 19.13 -5.28 7.89
CA TYR A 182 18.74 -6.32 6.95
C TYR A 182 18.32 -5.73 5.59
N LEU A 183 17.47 -4.71 5.59
CA LEU A 183 17.00 -4.04 4.38
C LEU A 183 18.13 -3.32 3.63
N GLU A 184 19.04 -2.68 4.38
CA GLU A 184 20.23 -2.05 3.81
C GLU A 184 21.05 -3.05 3.01
N ASN A 185 21.16 -4.30 3.45
CA ASN A 185 22.01 -5.28 2.76
C ASN A 185 21.25 -6.13 1.72
N ASN A 186 19.94 -6.38 1.93
CA ASN A 186 19.21 -7.43 1.19
C ASN A 186 18.00 -6.93 0.40
N ALA A 187 17.75 -5.62 0.36
CA ALA A 187 16.56 -5.09 -0.32
C ALA A 187 16.86 -3.86 -1.17
N ILE A 188 16.06 -3.69 -2.22
CA ILE A 188 16.03 -2.51 -3.06
C ILE A 188 14.78 -1.71 -2.69
N ALA A 189 14.92 -0.43 -2.38
CA ALA A 189 13.80 0.43 -2.07
C ALA A 189 13.31 1.19 -3.30
N PHE A 190 12.01 1.39 -3.37
CA PHE A 190 11.34 2.22 -4.36
C PHE A 190 10.58 3.32 -3.63
N LEU A 191 10.86 4.58 -3.97
CA LEU A 191 10.15 5.69 -3.37
C LEU A 191 8.75 5.76 -3.99
N SER A 192 7.74 5.68 -3.13
CA SER A 192 6.32 5.81 -3.49
C SER A 192 6.01 7.05 -4.35
N LYS A 193 4.88 7.02 -5.07
CA LYS A 193 4.46 8.10 -5.98
C LYS A 193 4.58 9.49 -5.35
N ASP A 194 4.09 9.65 -4.12
CA ASP A 194 4.06 10.92 -3.39
C ASP A 194 5.27 11.15 -2.48
N GLY A 195 6.23 10.21 -2.43
CA GLY A 195 7.44 10.35 -1.63
C GLY A 195 7.23 10.14 -0.12
N THR A 196 6.13 9.52 0.30
CA THR A 196 5.80 9.34 1.73
C THR A 196 6.30 8.02 2.32
N HIS A 197 6.58 7.03 1.47
CA HIS A 197 6.99 5.68 1.81
C HIS A 197 8.16 5.19 0.95
N LEU A 198 9.04 4.40 1.57
CA LEU A 198 9.97 3.51 0.89
C LEU A 198 9.38 2.10 0.82
N LEU A 199 9.30 1.56 -0.38
CA LEU A 199 8.74 0.25 -0.68
C LEU A 199 9.91 -0.69 -0.96
N PHE A 200 10.33 -1.45 0.04
CA PHE A 200 11.45 -2.38 -0.07
C PHE A 200 11.01 -3.67 -0.74
N ARG A 201 11.74 -4.07 -1.77
CA ARG A 201 11.70 -5.42 -2.36
C ARG A 201 12.97 -6.14 -1.96
N ASP A 202 12.82 -7.17 -1.15
CA ASP A 202 13.92 -8.06 -0.82
C ASP A 202 14.37 -8.83 -2.08
N ILE A 203 15.69 -8.95 -2.26
CA ILE A 203 16.32 -9.56 -3.45
C ILE A 203 16.37 -11.09 -3.35
N HIS A 204 16.27 -11.63 -2.13
CA HIS A 204 16.28 -13.06 -1.82
C HIS A 204 14.86 -13.58 -1.51
N GLN A 205 14.07 -12.80 -0.77
CA GLN A 205 12.70 -13.13 -0.41
C GLN A 205 11.73 -12.31 -1.27
N LYS A 206 10.69 -12.93 -1.85
CA LYS A 206 9.68 -12.23 -2.68
C LYS A 206 8.71 -11.36 -1.85
N LYS A 207 9.17 -10.71 -0.77
CA LYS A 207 8.33 -9.94 0.15
C LYS A 207 8.54 -8.44 -0.01
N TYR A 208 7.44 -7.69 0.03
CA TYR A 208 7.44 -6.23 0.12
C TYR A 208 7.36 -5.77 1.58
N ILE A 209 8.20 -4.80 1.94
CA ILE A 209 8.19 -4.15 3.25
C ILE A 209 8.08 -2.64 3.03
N SER A 210 7.07 -2.02 3.64
CA SER A 210 6.86 -0.57 3.52
C SER A 210 7.41 0.14 4.76
N TYR A 211 8.20 1.18 4.56
CA TYR A 211 8.67 2.07 5.62
C TYR A 211 8.11 3.49 5.40
N ASN A 212 7.44 4.02 6.42
CA ASN A 212 6.82 5.35 6.37
C ASN A 212 7.83 6.44 6.77
N ILE A 213 8.31 7.19 5.77
CA ILE A 213 9.24 8.30 6.00
C ILE A 213 8.51 9.56 6.47
N SER A 214 7.30 9.80 5.97
CA SER A 214 6.49 10.98 6.33
C SER A 214 6.07 11.00 7.81
N GLY A 215 5.83 9.83 8.41
CA GLY A 215 5.19 9.70 9.72
C GLY A 215 3.66 9.86 9.68
N THR A 216 3.06 9.95 8.49
CA THR A 216 1.62 10.02 8.29
C THR A 216 1.13 8.74 7.61
N ASP A 217 0.02 8.18 8.08
CA ASP A 217 -0.52 6.94 7.50
C ASP A 217 -1.25 7.15 6.17
N ASP A 218 -1.50 8.41 5.78
CA ASP A 218 -2.30 8.81 4.62
C ASP A 218 -1.54 8.81 3.29
N GLY A 219 -0.26 8.42 3.29
CA GLY A 219 0.58 8.38 2.09
C GLY A 219 0.22 7.29 1.07
N MET A 220 0.56 7.51 -0.20
CA MET A 220 0.34 6.57 -1.29
C MET A 220 1.34 5.42 -1.25
N LYS A 221 0.91 4.23 -0.80
CA LYS A 221 1.75 3.02 -0.69
C LYS A 221 1.89 2.26 -2.02
N PHE A 222 2.09 2.98 -3.11
CA PHE A 222 2.34 2.41 -4.42
C PHE A 222 3.45 3.16 -5.14
N TYR A 223 4.16 2.46 -6.01
CA TYR A 223 5.26 3.01 -6.80
C TYR A 223 4.76 3.41 -8.20
N ALA A 224 5.24 4.55 -8.70
CA ALA A 224 4.97 4.97 -10.06
C ALA A 224 6.24 5.52 -10.70
N ILE A 225 6.55 5.08 -11.90
CA ILE A 225 7.64 5.65 -12.70
C ILE A 225 7.24 7.10 -13.04
N PRO A 226 8.09 8.09 -12.78
CA PRO A 226 7.80 9.48 -13.14
C PRO A 226 7.60 9.63 -14.66
N THR A 227 6.40 10.02 -15.07
CA THR A 227 6.05 10.37 -16.45
C THR A 227 5.19 11.62 -16.49
N GLU A 228 5.20 12.30 -17.64
CA GLU A 228 4.31 13.42 -17.93
C GLU A 228 3.11 12.94 -18.75
N ILE A 229 1.93 13.42 -18.41
CA ILE A 229 0.69 13.08 -19.11
C ILE A 229 -0.11 14.34 -19.43
N ASP A 230 -0.81 14.29 -20.55
CA ASP A 230 -1.81 15.25 -20.98
C ASP A 230 -3.20 14.68 -20.67
N LEU A 231 -3.85 15.25 -19.65
CA LEU A 231 -5.19 14.82 -19.21
C LEU A 231 -6.30 15.10 -20.23
N LEU A 232 -6.03 15.89 -21.28
CA LEU A 232 -6.99 16.14 -22.36
C LEU A 232 -7.00 15.01 -23.40
N LYS A 233 -6.02 14.12 -23.36
CA LYS A 233 -5.92 12.94 -24.22
C LYS A 233 -6.18 11.69 -23.38
N LYS A 234 -6.62 10.62 -24.04
CA LYS A 234 -6.75 9.31 -23.42
C LYS A 234 -5.40 8.84 -22.86
N VAL A 235 -5.38 8.52 -21.56
CA VAL A 235 -4.18 8.06 -20.84
C VAL A 235 -4.19 6.55 -20.71
N ASN A 236 -3.13 5.86 -21.11
CA ASN A 236 -3.01 4.43 -20.81
C ASN A 236 -2.31 4.25 -19.46
N VAL A 237 -2.88 3.40 -18.60
CA VAL A 237 -2.37 3.14 -17.26
C VAL A 237 -1.97 1.68 -17.15
N TYR A 238 -0.67 1.45 -17.16
CA TYR A 238 -0.05 0.15 -16.97
C TYR A 238 0.13 -0.11 -15.47
N LEU A 239 -0.45 -1.21 -15.01
CA LEU A 239 -0.44 -1.67 -13.62
C LEU A 239 0.23 -3.04 -13.53
N ALA A 240 1.04 -3.26 -12.51
CA ALA A 240 1.56 -4.58 -12.17
C ALA A 240 1.64 -4.76 -10.65
N GLU A 241 1.68 -6.00 -10.15
CA GLU A 241 1.79 -6.23 -8.71
C GLU A 241 3.12 -5.71 -8.16
N GLY A 242 4.22 -6.06 -8.83
CA GLY A 242 5.57 -5.75 -8.40
C GLY A 242 6.24 -4.60 -9.15
N THR A 243 7.25 -4.03 -8.50
CA THR A 243 8.13 -2.98 -9.03
C THR A 243 9.00 -3.47 -10.19
N PHE A 244 9.45 -4.73 -10.16
CA PHE A 244 10.21 -5.29 -11.28
C PHE A 244 9.34 -5.55 -12.50
N ASP A 245 8.09 -5.94 -12.31
CA ASP A 245 7.14 -6.14 -13.41
C ASP A 245 6.89 -4.83 -14.14
N ILE A 246 6.66 -3.74 -13.39
CA ILE A 246 6.40 -2.45 -14.03
C ILE A 246 7.66 -1.84 -14.67
N LEU A 247 8.84 -2.05 -14.09
CA LEU A 247 10.09 -1.67 -14.74
C LEU A 247 10.31 -2.45 -16.03
N SER A 248 10.01 -3.76 -16.03
CA SER A 248 10.07 -4.57 -17.24
C SER A 248 9.07 -4.08 -18.28
N ALA A 249 7.84 -3.73 -17.89
CA ALA A 249 6.88 -3.14 -18.83
C ALA A 249 7.41 -1.85 -19.47
N TYR A 250 8.08 -1.02 -18.68
CA TYR A 250 8.64 0.25 -19.15
C TYR A 250 9.83 0.07 -20.12
N TYR A 251 10.74 -0.88 -19.86
CA TYR A 251 11.96 -1.06 -20.64
C TYR A 251 11.89 -2.17 -21.71
N ASN A 252 11.05 -3.19 -21.51
CA ASN A 252 11.06 -4.43 -22.28
C ASN A 252 9.75 -4.67 -23.06
N LEU A 253 8.77 -3.78 -23.12
CA LEU A 253 7.53 -4.05 -23.87
C LEU A 253 7.29 -3.14 -25.08
N ASP A 254 8.30 -2.38 -25.51
CA ASP A 254 8.21 -1.44 -26.64
C ASP A 254 7.02 -0.46 -26.51
N ILE A 255 6.62 -0.17 -25.26
CA ILE A 255 5.53 0.75 -24.93
C ILE A 255 6.08 2.18 -24.94
N THR A 256 5.39 3.10 -25.59
CA THR A 256 5.80 4.51 -25.58
C THR A 256 5.64 5.11 -24.18
N THR A 257 6.42 6.13 -23.85
CA THR A 257 6.24 6.85 -22.58
C THR A 257 5.22 7.99 -22.70
N GLU A 258 4.87 8.39 -23.92
CA GLU A 258 3.92 9.46 -24.19
C GLU A 258 2.53 9.10 -23.69
N ASN A 259 1.99 9.96 -22.81
CA ASN A 259 0.66 9.85 -22.23
C ASN A 259 0.34 8.51 -21.55
N ASN A 260 1.39 7.86 -21.02
CA ASN A 260 1.31 6.56 -20.39
C ASN A 260 1.80 6.63 -18.92
N LEU A 261 1.05 6.00 -18.03
CA LEU A 261 1.42 5.85 -16.62
C LEU A 261 1.86 4.41 -16.36
N PHE A 262 2.93 4.25 -15.60
CA PHE A 262 3.48 2.95 -15.21
C PHE A 262 3.50 2.86 -13.68
N ILE A 263 2.69 1.97 -13.12
CA ILE A 263 2.44 1.89 -11.67
C ILE A 263 2.58 0.46 -11.16
N ALA A 264 3.39 0.26 -10.11
CA ALA A 264 3.39 -0.97 -9.33
C ALA A 264 2.52 -0.83 -8.09
N VAL A 265 1.68 -1.83 -7.84
CA VAL A 265 0.71 -1.82 -6.75
C VAL A 265 1.35 -2.02 -5.38
N THR A 266 2.39 -2.86 -5.27
CA THR A 266 3.22 -3.06 -4.07
C THR A 266 2.44 -3.33 -2.77
N GLY A 267 1.40 -4.15 -2.85
CA GLY A 267 0.55 -4.51 -1.70
C GLY A 267 -0.58 -3.51 -1.39
N ALA A 268 -0.70 -2.42 -2.16
CA ALA A 268 -1.97 -1.68 -2.24
C ALA A 268 -3.04 -2.51 -2.96
N SER A 269 -4.27 -1.99 -3.04
CA SER A 269 -5.29 -2.59 -3.90
C SER A 269 -5.39 -1.84 -5.24
N TYR A 270 -5.68 -2.57 -6.32
CA TYR A 270 -5.88 -1.98 -7.65
C TYR A 270 -6.99 -0.91 -7.63
N ASP A 271 -8.08 -1.15 -6.91
CA ASP A 271 -9.19 -0.20 -6.80
C ASP A 271 -8.79 1.08 -6.06
N TYR A 272 -7.90 0.99 -5.07
CA TYR A 272 -7.36 2.17 -4.39
C TYR A 272 -6.60 3.06 -5.37
N ILE A 273 -5.70 2.48 -6.17
CA ILE A 273 -4.89 3.24 -7.14
C ILE A 273 -5.77 3.95 -8.15
N VAL A 274 -6.72 3.23 -8.75
CA VAL A 274 -7.66 3.81 -9.72
C VAL A 274 -8.46 4.95 -9.08
N LYS A 275 -8.99 4.77 -7.87
CA LYS A 275 -9.68 5.85 -7.14
C LYS A 275 -8.78 7.06 -6.92
N GLN A 276 -7.50 6.86 -6.59
CA GLN A 276 -6.56 7.98 -6.44
C GLN A 276 -6.30 8.70 -7.76
N LEU A 277 -6.14 7.98 -8.86
CA LEU A 277 -5.95 8.57 -10.18
C LEU A 277 -7.17 9.40 -10.61
N ILE A 278 -8.38 8.88 -10.41
CA ILE A 278 -9.63 9.61 -10.68
C ILE A 278 -9.71 10.89 -9.84
N ARG A 279 -9.36 10.82 -8.55
CA ARG A 279 -9.31 11.99 -7.66
C ARG A 279 -8.29 13.04 -8.12
N HIS A 280 -7.27 12.62 -8.86
CA HIS A 280 -6.26 13.50 -9.45
C HIS A 280 -6.65 13.99 -10.86
N GLY A 281 -7.88 13.71 -11.32
CA GLY A 281 -8.42 14.23 -12.59
C GLY A 281 -8.31 13.26 -13.77
N LEU A 282 -7.97 12.00 -13.55
CA LEU A 282 -7.93 11.00 -14.62
C LEU A 282 -9.35 10.59 -15.03
N ILE A 283 -9.87 11.19 -16.11
CA ILE A 283 -11.25 10.98 -16.59
C ILE A 283 -11.30 9.99 -17.75
N ASP A 284 -10.43 10.14 -18.77
CA ASP A 284 -10.36 9.26 -19.94
C ASP A 284 -9.09 8.40 -19.87
N ALA A 285 -9.28 7.11 -19.54
CA ALA A 285 -8.17 6.18 -19.37
C ALA A 285 -8.49 4.75 -19.81
N GLU A 286 -7.45 4.02 -20.20
CA GLU A 286 -7.49 2.58 -20.41
C GLU A 286 -6.48 1.89 -19.48
N PHE A 287 -6.94 0.88 -18.74
CA PHE A 287 -6.10 0.16 -17.80
C PHE A 287 -5.54 -1.10 -18.45
N HIS A 288 -4.24 -1.30 -18.28
CA HIS A 288 -3.49 -2.45 -18.75
C HIS A 288 -2.84 -3.11 -17.54
N ILE A 289 -3.26 -4.32 -17.18
CA ILE A 289 -2.81 -5.01 -15.98
C ILE A 289 -1.91 -6.17 -16.38
N PHE A 290 -0.65 -6.16 -15.95
CA PHE A 290 0.23 -7.32 -16.03
C PHE A 290 0.01 -8.17 -14.77
N SER A 291 -0.55 -9.36 -14.97
CA SER A 291 -1.02 -10.25 -13.92
C SER A 291 -0.10 -11.46 -13.79
N ASP A 292 0.09 -11.93 -12.56
CA ASP A 292 0.68 -13.25 -12.32
C ASP A 292 -0.28 -14.34 -12.82
N ASN A 293 0.28 -15.41 -13.38
CA ASN A 293 -0.51 -16.51 -13.95
C ASN A 293 -1.42 -17.26 -12.95
N ASP A 294 -1.23 -17.08 -11.65
CA ASP A 294 -2.05 -17.67 -10.59
C ASP A 294 -3.26 -16.80 -10.17
N VAL A 295 -3.41 -15.60 -10.76
CA VAL A 295 -4.52 -14.67 -10.44
C VAL A 295 -5.58 -14.72 -11.54
N SER A 296 -6.81 -15.07 -11.16
CA SER A 296 -7.93 -15.19 -12.11
C SER A 296 -8.48 -13.83 -12.56
N VAL A 297 -9.15 -13.80 -13.71
CA VAL A 297 -9.77 -12.58 -14.27
C VAL A 297 -10.89 -12.05 -13.36
N GLU A 298 -11.62 -12.95 -12.69
CA GLU A 298 -12.72 -12.62 -11.78
C GLU A 298 -12.24 -11.77 -10.60
N TYR A 299 -11.00 -11.98 -10.15
CA TYR A 299 -10.38 -11.14 -9.12
C TYR A 299 -10.40 -9.67 -9.56
N TYR A 300 -9.94 -9.37 -10.78
CA TYR A 300 -9.93 -8.01 -11.29
C TYR A 300 -11.33 -7.46 -11.51
N GLN A 301 -12.23 -8.25 -12.12
CA GLN A 301 -13.64 -7.84 -12.28
C GLN A 301 -14.27 -7.42 -10.95
N SER A 302 -14.07 -8.20 -9.88
CA SER A 302 -14.61 -7.89 -8.56
C SER A 302 -14.10 -6.56 -7.99
N ARG A 303 -12.82 -6.22 -8.23
CA ARG A 303 -12.20 -4.98 -7.76
C ARG A 303 -12.65 -3.77 -8.57
N PHE A 304 -12.74 -3.90 -9.89
CA PHE A 304 -13.15 -2.81 -10.76
C PHE A 304 -14.67 -2.57 -10.77
N ASN A 305 -15.49 -3.59 -10.49
CA ASN A 305 -16.94 -3.40 -10.27
C ASN A 305 -17.24 -2.41 -9.13
N GLN A 306 -16.39 -2.38 -8.10
CA GLN A 306 -16.53 -1.42 -6.99
C GLN A 306 -16.25 0.03 -7.41
N ILE A 307 -15.61 0.23 -8.56
CA ILE A 307 -15.28 1.54 -9.13
C ILE A 307 -16.45 2.05 -10.00
N GLY A 308 -17.36 1.17 -10.43
CA GLY A 308 -18.56 1.51 -11.21
C GLY A 308 -19.47 2.57 -10.55
N MET A 309 -19.31 2.85 -9.25
CA MET A 309 -19.96 3.97 -8.57
C MET A 309 -19.62 5.34 -9.17
N TYR A 310 -18.50 5.49 -9.89
CA TYR A 310 -18.10 6.76 -10.50
C TYR A 310 -18.73 7.03 -11.88
N LYS A 311 -19.58 6.12 -12.38
CA LYS A 311 -20.25 6.22 -13.71
C LYS A 311 -19.33 6.35 -14.93
N PHE A 312 -18.01 6.21 -14.75
CA PHE A 312 -17.05 6.12 -15.84
C PHE A 312 -16.86 4.66 -16.22
N HIS A 313 -16.81 4.40 -17.53
CA HIS A 313 -16.52 3.08 -18.08
C HIS A 313 -15.08 3.07 -18.57
N TYR A 314 -14.20 2.41 -17.82
CA TYR A 314 -12.79 2.28 -18.14
C TYR A 314 -12.53 0.92 -18.77
N PRO A 315 -12.02 0.84 -20.01
CA PRO A 315 -11.59 -0.44 -20.58
C PRO A 315 -10.42 -1.00 -19.77
N ILE A 316 -10.48 -2.30 -19.48
CA ILE A 316 -9.42 -2.99 -18.75
C ILE A 316 -8.94 -4.19 -19.57
N ASN A 317 -7.65 -4.21 -19.84
CA ASN A 317 -6.96 -5.31 -20.50
C ASN A 317 -6.05 -5.98 -19.47
N ILE A 318 -6.14 -7.30 -19.34
CA ILE A 318 -5.32 -8.10 -18.44
C ILE A 318 -4.37 -8.93 -19.29
N TYR A 319 -3.09 -8.90 -18.96
CA TYR A 319 -2.03 -9.57 -19.69
C TYR A 319 -1.33 -10.58 -18.79
N TYR A 320 -1.11 -11.78 -19.33
CA TYR A 320 -0.39 -12.88 -18.69
C TYR A 320 0.85 -13.21 -19.50
N ASN A 321 1.96 -13.50 -18.82
CA ASN A 321 3.16 -14.00 -19.48
C ASN A 321 3.04 -15.51 -19.71
N LYS A 322 3.08 -15.96 -20.96
CA LYS A 322 3.05 -17.40 -21.28
C LYS A 322 4.34 -18.11 -20.91
N LEU A 323 5.48 -17.42 -20.93
CA LEU A 323 6.80 -18.03 -20.78
C LEU A 323 7.25 -18.11 -19.31
N GLY A 324 6.64 -17.33 -18.43
CA GLY A 324 7.03 -17.21 -17.03
C GLY A 324 5.86 -16.83 -16.14
N LYS A 325 6.07 -16.79 -14.81
CA LYS A 325 5.01 -16.45 -13.85
C LYS A 325 4.54 -15.00 -14.00
N ASP A 326 5.51 -14.11 -14.10
CA ASP A 326 5.36 -12.66 -14.10
C ASP A 326 6.15 -12.07 -15.28
N ILE A 327 6.13 -10.74 -15.44
CA ILE A 327 6.86 -10.06 -16.54
C ILE A 327 8.15 -9.39 -16.07
N GLY A 328 8.46 -9.44 -14.78
CA GLY A 328 9.65 -8.84 -14.16
C GLY A 328 10.95 -9.59 -14.45
N VAL A 329 11.16 -9.92 -15.73
CA VAL A 329 12.22 -10.73 -16.34
C VAL A 329 12.74 -10.07 -17.63
N PRO A 330 13.81 -10.57 -18.27
CA PRO A 330 14.29 -10.03 -19.54
C PRO A 330 13.29 -10.16 -20.70
N ARG A 331 13.40 -9.26 -21.69
CA ARG A 331 12.50 -9.20 -22.88
C ARG A 331 12.23 -10.55 -23.54
N ASN A 332 13.27 -11.36 -23.71
CA ASN A 332 13.24 -12.65 -24.39
C ASN A 332 12.50 -13.74 -23.59
N GLU A 333 12.13 -13.46 -22.34
CA GLU A 333 11.34 -14.33 -21.47
C GLU A 333 9.89 -13.83 -21.32
N ILE A 334 9.45 -12.93 -22.21
CA ILE A 334 8.10 -12.35 -22.18
C ILE A 334 7.35 -12.60 -23.47
N GLU A 335 6.25 -13.36 -23.36
CA GLU A 335 5.23 -13.50 -24.41
C GLU A 335 3.85 -13.26 -23.80
N LEU A 336 3.18 -12.17 -24.19
CA LEU A 336 1.93 -11.77 -23.56
C LEU A 336 0.70 -12.41 -24.21
N THR A 337 -0.27 -12.78 -23.37
CA THR A 337 -1.65 -13.06 -23.77
C THR A 337 -2.61 -12.13 -23.06
N GLY A 338 -3.55 -11.55 -23.80
CA GLY A 338 -4.46 -10.54 -23.31
C GLY A 338 -5.91 -11.02 -23.20
N ILE A 339 -6.60 -10.62 -22.14
CA ILE A 339 -8.05 -10.75 -21.97
C ILE A 339 -8.62 -9.35 -21.72
N LYS A 340 -9.65 -8.96 -22.47
CA LYS A 340 -10.33 -7.68 -22.26
C LYS A 340 -11.58 -7.90 -21.42
N ILE A 341 -11.71 -7.16 -20.33
CA ILE A 341 -12.94 -7.10 -19.54
C ILE A 341 -13.63 -5.77 -19.81
N LYS A 342 -14.96 -5.82 -19.92
CA LYS A 342 -15.83 -4.65 -20.12
C LYS A 342 -16.32 -4.14 -18.77
#